data_AF-A0A3Q9Q515-F1
#
_entry.id   AF-A0A3Q9Q515-F1
#
_cell.length_a   1.000
_cell.length_b   1.000
_cell.length_c   1.000
_cell.angle_alpha   90.00
_cell.angle_beta   90.00
_cell.angle_gamma   90.00
#
_symmetry.space_group_name_H-M   'P 1'
#
loop_
_entity.id
_entity.type
_entity.pdbx_description
1 polymer ?
#
loop_
_entity_poly.entity_id
_entity_poly.type
_entity_poly.pdbx_seq_one_letter_code
_entity_poly.pdbx_strand_id
1 'polypeptide(L)'
;MTQRQVDHDTPLPPCANGHVARHMLDARRLEAGGGHFIECVCGRTQKHPGFELAMTEWRRAHRIRTPRQPRPSAQNVVQLGLRFTGARQR
;
A
#
# COMPACT_ATOMS: atom_id res chain seq x y z
N MET A 1 -30.92 -3.59 0.30
CA MET A 1 -29.56 -3.04 0.51
C MET A 1 -28.58 -3.95 -0.22
N THR A 2 -27.85 -3.47 -1.24
CA THR A 2 -26.99 -4.33 -2.08
C THR A 2 -25.52 -4.33 -1.64
N GLN A 3 -25.14 -3.43 -0.74
CA GLN A 3 -23.79 -3.34 -0.20
C GLN A 3 -23.73 -4.00 1.17
N ARG A 4 -22.69 -4.80 1.39
CA ARG A 4 -22.37 -5.43 2.67
C ARG A 4 -20.90 -5.22 3.01
N GLN A 5 -20.62 -5.04 4.30
CA GLN A 5 -19.26 -5.12 4.80
C GLN A 5 -18.83 -6.59 4.80
N VAL A 6 -17.59 -6.84 4.41
CA VAL A 6 -16.95 -8.15 4.49
C VAL A 6 -15.88 -8.05 5.55
N ASP A 7 -16.11 -8.74 6.67
CA ASP A 7 -15.15 -8.84 7.74
C ASP A 7 -14.06 -9.85 7.39
N HIS A 8 -12.83 -9.54 7.77
CA HIS A 8 -11.65 -10.36 7.55
C HIS A 8 -11.02 -10.71 8.90
N ASP A 9 -10.46 -11.91 9.02
CA ASP A 9 -9.73 -12.32 10.24
C ASP A 9 -8.48 -11.46 10.50
N THR A 10 -7.87 -10.94 9.42
CA THR A 10 -6.76 -10.00 9.51
C THR A 10 -7.28 -8.58 9.23
N PRO A 11 -7.01 -7.61 10.12
CA PRO A 11 -7.47 -6.24 9.91
C PRO A 11 -6.83 -5.64 8.66
N LEU A 12 -7.64 -4.89 7.91
CA LEU A 12 -7.17 -4.16 6.74
C LEU A 12 -6.16 -3.08 7.15
N PRO A 13 -5.14 -2.81 6.32
CA PRO A 13 -4.13 -1.82 6.66
C PRO A 13 -4.79 -0.43 6.69
N PRO A 14 -4.50 0.38 7.74
CA PRO A 14 -5.11 1.68 7.90
C PRO A 14 -4.70 2.61 6.75
N CYS A 15 -5.51 3.65 6.53
CA CYS A 15 -5.16 4.66 5.54
C CYS A 15 -3.89 5.44 5.97
N ALA A 16 -3.36 6.27 5.06
CA ALA A 16 -2.20 7.13 5.34
C ALA A 16 -2.38 8.05 6.57
N ASN A 17 -3.62 8.37 6.94
CA ASN A 17 -3.97 9.19 8.10
C ASN A 17 -4.29 8.35 9.37
N GLY A 18 -4.13 7.02 9.33
CA GLY A 18 -4.38 6.13 10.46
C GLY A 18 -5.85 5.71 10.66
N HIS A 19 -6.76 6.04 9.73
CA HIS A 19 -8.16 5.62 9.84
C HIS A 19 -8.35 4.13 9.52
N VAL A 20 -9.32 3.52 10.20
CA VAL A 20 -9.74 2.13 9.98
C VAL A 20 -10.34 1.98 8.59
N ALA A 21 -9.78 1.05 7.82
CA ALA A 21 -10.28 0.66 6.51
C ALA A 21 -11.35 -0.43 6.65
N ARG A 22 -12.40 -0.37 5.82
CA ARG A 22 -13.48 -1.36 5.74
C ARG A 22 -13.59 -1.89 4.32
N HIS A 23 -13.75 -3.19 4.17
CA HIS A 23 -13.99 -3.81 2.87
C HIS A 23 -15.49 -3.95 2.66
N MET A 24 -15.98 -3.38 1.57
CA MET A 24 -17.37 -3.39 1.17
C MET A 24 -17.52 -4.15 -0.14
N LEU A 25 -18.53 -5.00 -0.22
CA LEU A 25 -18.93 -5.72 -1.41
C LEU A 25 -20.33 -5.27 -1.85
N ASP A 26 -20.41 -4.73 -3.05
CA ASP A 26 -21.67 -4.43 -3.72
C ASP A 26 -22.10 -5.61 -4.59
N ALA A 27 -23.20 -6.27 -4.22
CA ALA A 27 -23.72 -7.48 -4.88
C ALA A 27 -24.35 -7.22 -6.27
N ARG A 28 -24.38 -5.97 -6.72
CA ARG A 28 -24.77 -5.65 -8.10
C ARG A 28 -23.79 -6.28 -9.10
N ARG A 29 -24.20 -6.42 -10.36
CA ARG A 29 -23.29 -6.82 -11.44
C ARG A 29 -22.19 -5.77 -11.60
N LEU A 30 -20.98 -6.20 -12.01
CA LEU A 30 -19.86 -5.30 -12.24
C LEU A 30 -20.23 -4.17 -13.23
N GLU A 31 -20.95 -4.53 -14.30
CA GLU A 31 -21.46 -3.61 -15.33
C GLU A 31 -22.46 -2.58 -14.78
N ALA A 32 -23.16 -2.91 -13.68
CA ALA A 32 -24.06 -2.02 -12.97
C ALA A 32 -23.37 -1.25 -11.83
N GLY A 33 -22.04 -1.20 -11.86
CA GLY A 33 -21.21 -0.60 -10.80
C GLY A 33 -21.23 -1.42 -9.52
N GLY A 34 -21.27 -2.74 -9.61
CA GLY A 34 -21.04 -3.66 -8.48
C GLY A 34 -19.56 -3.98 -8.26
N GLY A 35 -19.26 -4.77 -7.23
CA GLY A 35 -17.89 -5.23 -6.94
C GLY A 35 -17.35 -4.83 -5.57
N HIS A 36 -16.06 -5.09 -5.39
CA HIS A 36 -15.31 -4.91 -4.15
C HIS A 36 -14.67 -3.52 -4.10
N PHE A 37 -14.77 -2.86 -2.95
CA PHE A 37 -14.07 -1.61 -2.70
C PHE A 37 -13.69 -1.51 -1.22
N ILE A 38 -12.66 -0.72 -0.94
CA ILE A 38 -12.19 -0.45 0.42
C ILE A 38 -12.43 1.03 0.72
N GLU A 39 -12.96 1.33 1.90
CA GLU A 39 -13.23 2.70 2.33
C GLU A 39 -12.72 3.00 3.75
N CYS A 40 -12.33 4.24 3.97
CA CYS A 40 -12.14 4.88 5.28
C CYS A 40 -13.12 6.04 5.41
N VAL A 41 -13.18 6.63 6.61
CA VAL A 41 -13.84 7.94 6.83
C VAL A 41 -13.30 9.07 5.96
N CYS A 42 -12.11 8.89 5.39
CA CYS A 42 -11.38 9.89 4.61
C CYS A 42 -11.51 9.74 3.08
N GLY A 43 -12.07 8.64 2.58
CA GLY A 43 -12.03 8.31 1.16
C GLY A 43 -12.28 6.84 0.88
N ARG A 44 -12.39 6.48 -0.40
CA ARG A 44 -12.68 5.13 -0.87
C ARG A 44 -11.95 4.81 -2.18
N THR A 45 -11.68 3.53 -2.43
CA THR A 45 -11.22 3.05 -3.74
C THR A 45 -12.36 3.03 -4.76
N GLN A 46 -12.00 2.87 -6.04
CA GLN A 46 -12.96 2.44 -7.05
C GLN A 46 -13.48 1.03 -6.77
N LYS A 47 -14.54 0.65 -7.49
CA LYS A 47 -15.11 -0.69 -7.41
C LYS A 47 -14.39 -1.62 -8.37
N HIS A 48 -13.98 -2.77 -7.86
CA HIS A 48 -13.19 -3.76 -8.57
C HIS A 48 -13.89 -5.11 -8.63
N PRO A 49 -13.60 -5.94 -9.64
CA PRO A 49 -14.15 -7.28 -9.71
C PRO A 49 -13.65 -8.21 -8.60
N GLY A 50 -12.56 -7.87 -7.92
CA GLY A 50 -12.00 -8.67 -6.83
C GLY A 50 -11.40 -7.83 -5.72
N PHE A 51 -11.35 -8.41 -4.53
CA PHE A 51 -10.76 -7.80 -3.33
C PHE A 51 -9.28 -7.45 -3.51
N GLU A 52 -8.49 -8.33 -4.13
CA GLU A 52 -7.05 -8.12 -4.35
C GLU A 52 -6.74 -6.85 -5.16
N LEU A 53 -7.57 -6.55 -6.16
CA LEU A 53 -7.44 -5.33 -6.97
C LEU A 53 -7.77 -4.08 -6.15
N ALA A 54 -8.86 -4.13 -5.37
CA ALA A 54 -9.22 -3.05 -4.45
C ALA A 54 -8.12 -2.83 -3.39
N MET A 55 -7.53 -3.91 -2.86
CA MET A 55 -6.44 -3.85 -1.89
C MET A 55 -5.15 -3.29 -2.49
N THR A 56 -4.84 -3.64 -3.73
CA THR A 56 -3.68 -3.10 -4.45
C THR A 56 -3.85 -1.60 -4.71
N GLU A 57 -5.03 -1.16 -5.15
CA GLU A 57 -5.34 0.26 -5.28
C GLU A 57 -5.26 0.97 -3.93
N TRP A 58 -5.84 0.40 -2.87
CA TRP A 58 -5.81 0.96 -1.52
C TRP A 58 -4.38 1.19 -1.03
N ARG A 59 -3.52 0.18 -1.14
CA ARG A 59 -2.10 0.27 -0.79
C ARG A 59 -1.38 1.33 -1.62
N ARG A 60 -1.69 1.43 -2.91
CA ARG A 60 -1.11 2.43 -3.82
C ARG A 60 -1.56 3.85 -3.47
N ALA A 61 -2.84 4.07 -3.26
CA ALA A 61 -3.44 5.37 -2.95
C ALA A 61 -2.92 5.93 -1.62
N HIS A 62 -2.82 5.07 -0.60
CA HIS A 62 -2.35 5.47 0.73
C HIS A 62 -0.84 5.30 0.93
N ARG A 63 -0.08 5.00 -0.13
CA ARG A 63 1.37 4.76 -0.09
C ARG A 63 1.79 3.86 1.06
N ILE A 64 1.01 2.81 1.33
CA ILE A 64 1.30 1.81 2.35
C ILE A 64 2.50 1.02 1.85
N ARG A 65 3.71 1.50 2.18
CA ARG A 65 4.96 0.92 1.69
C ARG A 65 5.18 -0.39 2.43
N THR A 66 5.12 -1.49 1.70
CA THR A 66 5.78 -2.72 2.14
C THR A 66 7.26 -2.38 2.33
N PRO A 67 7.87 -2.63 3.50
CA PRO A 67 9.29 -2.41 3.67
C PRO A 67 10.05 -3.13 2.57
N ARG A 68 10.87 -2.38 1.83
CA ARG A 68 11.67 -2.95 0.74
C ARG A 68 12.60 -3.97 1.37
N GLN A 69 12.47 -5.24 0.98
CA GLN A 69 13.38 -6.27 1.43
C GLN A 69 14.81 -5.84 1.05
N PRO A 70 15.78 -5.86 1.99
CA PRO A 70 17.16 -5.55 1.68
C PRO A 70 17.63 -6.47 0.56
N ARG A 71 18.03 -5.88 -0.56
CA ARG A 71 18.62 -6.64 -1.66
C ARG A 71 19.98 -7.14 -1.15
N PRO A 72 20.33 -8.43 -1.29
CA PRO A 72 21.64 -8.92 -0.85
C PRO A 72 22.73 -8.08 -1.50
N SER A 73 23.66 -7.59 -0.69
CA SER A 73 24.75 -6.72 -1.12
C SER A 73 25.53 -7.40 -2.25
N ALA A 74 25.54 -6.79 -3.43
CA ALA A 74 26.42 -7.24 -4.50
C ALA A 74 27.87 -7.08 -4.01
N GLN A 75 28.64 -8.17 -3.98
CA GLN A 75 30.04 -8.20 -3.54
C GLN A 75 30.98 -7.41 -4.48
N ASN A 76 30.43 -6.80 -5.53
CA ASN A 76 31.11 -6.05 -6.57
C ASN A 76 31.40 -4.58 -6.17
N VAL A 77 31.17 -4.20 -4.91
CA VAL A 77 31.50 -2.88 -4.40
C VAL A 77 32.98 -2.87 -3.98
N VAL A 78 33.82 -2.20 -4.76
CA VAL A 78 35.20 -1.92 -4.36
C VAL A 78 35.23 -0.59 -3.60
N GLN A 79 35.53 -0.64 -2.29
CA GLN A 79 35.74 0.57 -1.51
C GLN A 79 37.12 1.14 -1.84
N LEU A 80 37.15 2.22 -2.63
CA LEU A 80 38.38 2.93 -2.94
C LEU A 80 38.88 3.64 -1.67
N GLY A 81 40.05 3.25 -1.16
CA GLY A 81 40.66 3.77 0.07
C GLY A 81 41.19 5.20 -0.04
N LEU A 82 40.32 6.15 -0.37
CA LEU A 82 40.65 7.57 -0.48
C LEU A 82 41.01 8.12 0.90
N ARG A 83 42.30 8.37 1.12
CA ARG A 83 42.79 9.10 2.30
C ARG A 83 42.60 10.59 2.06
N PHE A 84 41.58 11.17 2.68
CA PHE A 84 41.48 12.64 2.76
C PHE A 84 42.56 13.14 3.73
N THR A 85 43.70 13.58 3.20
CA THR A 85 44.62 14.46 3.94
C THR A 85 44.01 15.86 3.94
N GLY A 86 43.25 16.18 4.99
CA GLY A 86 42.62 17.49 5.17
C GLY A 86 43.66 18.62 5.06
N ALA A 87 43.29 19.67 4.32
CA ALA A 87 44.11 20.85 4.12
C ALA A 87 44.47 21.49 5.48
N ARG A 88 45.76 21.77 5.65
CA ARG A 88 46.36 22.45 6.80
C ARG A 88 45.72 23.83 6.95
N GLN A 89 44.92 24.03 7.99
CA GLN A 89 44.47 25.37 8.38
C GLN A 89 45.67 26.17 8.88
N ARG A 90 45.74 27.42 8.42
CA ARG A 90 46.85 28.36 8.61
C ARG A 90 46.84 29.00 9.99
#